data_AF-A0A097IJ59-F1
#
_entry.id   AF-A0A097IJ59-F1
#
_cell.length_a   1.000
_cell.length_b   1.000
_cell.length_c   1.000
_cell.angle_alpha   90.00
_cell.angle_beta   90.00
_cell.angle_gamma   90.00
#
_symmetry.space_group_name_H-M   'P 1'
#
loop_
_entity.id
_entity.type
_entity.pdbx_description
1 polymer ?
#
loop_
_entity_poly.entity_id
_entity_poly.type
_entity_poly.pdbx_seq_one_letter_code
_entity_poly.pdbx_strand_id
1 'polypeptide(L)' 'MNNPDIEALVEKLSPTRRRALRQVADGDGHLLDGREASGLIHAGLIRRDGPDPVGWEIVEITDLGWQVLAHLEPGAP' A
#
# COMPACT_ATOMS: atom_id res chain seq x y z
N MET A 1 -16.47 8.99 12.28
CA MET A 1 -16.49 9.84 11.07
C MET A 1 -15.59 9.17 10.06
N ASN A 2 -16.12 8.77 8.90
CA ASN A 2 -15.27 8.32 7.80
C ASN A 2 -14.49 9.53 7.27
N ASN A 3 -13.19 9.37 7.08
CA ASN A 3 -12.35 10.44 6.56
C ASN A 3 -12.62 10.55 5.05
N PRO A 4 -13.20 11.65 4.54
CA PRO A 4 -13.55 11.78 3.10
C PRO A 4 -12.34 11.58 2.18
N ASP A 5 -11.13 11.78 2.68
CA ASP A 5 -9.89 11.54 1.95
C ASP A 5 -9.63 10.05 1.65
N ILE A 6 -10.07 9.13 2.51
CA ILE A 6 -9.85 7.68 2.32
C ILE A 6 -10.73 7.15 1.18
N GLU A 7 -11.99 7.56 1.13
CA GLU A 7 -12.93 7.14 0.09
C GLU A 7 -12.44 7.62 -1.29
N ALA A 8 -12.03 8.89 -1.39
CA ALA A 8 -11.46 9.45 -2.61
C ALA A 8 -10.15 8.75 -3.04
N LEU A 9 -9.31 8.30 -2.08
CA LEU A 9 -8.12 7.51 -2.38
C LEU A 9 -8.47 6.11 -2.90
N VAL A 10 -9.44 5.46 -2.29
CA VAL A 10 -9.94 4.14 -2.70
C VAL A 10 -10.51 4.17 -4.11
N GLU A 11 -11.30 5.19 -4.45
CA GLU A 11 -11.86 5.38 -5.79
C GLU A 11 -10.77 5.57 -6.86
N LYS A 12 -9.67 6.26 -6.51
CA LYS A 12 -8.54 6.53 -7.42
C LYS A 12 -7.55 5.36 -7.53
N LEU A 13 -7.62 4.37 -6.65
CA LEU A 13 -6.75 3.20 -6.67
C LEU A 13 -7.20 2.19 -7.73
N SER A 14 -6.34 1.97 -8.73
CA SER A 14 -6.56 0.91 -9.72
C SER A 14 -6.55 -0.49 -9.08
N PRO A 15 -7.20 -1.50 -9.68
CA PRO A 15 -7.18 -2.88 -9.16
C PRO A 15 -5.77 -3.42 -8.91
N THR A 16 -4.84 -3.11 -9.82
CA THR A 16 -3.41 -3.45 -9.70
C THR A 16 -2.79 -2.85 -8.44
N ARG A 17 -3.02 -1.56 -8.17
CA ARG A 17 -2.49 -0.89 -6.97
C ARG A 17 -3.14 -1.40 -5.68
N ARG A 18 -4.42 -1.77 -5.70
CA ARG A 18 -5.09 -2.40 -4.55
C ARG A 18 -4.43 -3.73 -4.22
N ARG A 19 -4.14 -4.55 -5.24
CA ARG A 19 -3.41 -5.82 -5.08
C ARG A 19 -2.00 -5.59 -4.56
N ALA A 20 -1.28 -4.61 -5.10
CA ALA A 20 0.06 -4.26 -4.64
C ALA A 20 0.06 -3.80 -3.17
N LEU A 21 -0.92 -2.98 -2.76
CA LEU A 21 -1.06 -2.57 -1.36
C LEU A 21 -1.29 -3.77 -0.42
N ARG A 22 -2.11 -4.73 -0.86
CA ARG A 22 -2.32 -5.99 -0.12
C ARG A 22 -1.04 -6.82 -0.02
N GLN A 23 -0.28 -6.95 -1.11
CA GLN A 23 1.00 -7.67 -1.10
C GLN A 23 1.99 -7.05 -0.09
N VAL A 24 2.05 -5.71 -0.01
CA VAL A 24 2.89 -5.04 1.00
C VAL A 24 2.40 -5.35 2.41
N ALA A 25 1.08 -5.34 2.65
CA ALA A 25 0.51 -5.70 3.94
C ALA A 25 0.80 -7.16 4.35
N ASP A 26 0.90 -8.07 3.38
CA ASP A 26 1.25 -9.48 3.59
C ASP A 26 2.77 -9.72 3.78
N GLY A 27 3.60 -8.68 3.65
CA GLY A 27 5.07 -8.76 3.75
C GLY A 27 5.80 -9.03 2.42
N ASP A 28 5.05 -9.16 1.33
CA ASP A 28 5.55 -9.40 -0.03
C ASP A 28 5.87 -8.11 -0.80
N GLY A 29 6.10 -6.99 -0.09
CA GLY A 29 6.39 -5.69 -0.70
C GLY A 29 7.66 -5.68 -1.58
N HIS A 30 8.57 -6.62 -1.36
CA HIS A 30 9.78 -6.81 -2.17
C HIS A 30 9.50 -7.30 -3.61
N LEU A 31 8.29 -7.81 -3.88
CA LEU A 31 7.87 -8.27 -5.21
C LEU A 31 7.23 -7.17 -6.07
N LEU A 32 7.02 -5.97 -5.51
CA LEU A 32 6.40 -4.87 -6.24
C LEU A 32 7.30 -4.38 -7.38
N ASP A 33 6.69 -4.12 -8.53
CA ASP A 33 7.40 -3.41 -9.58
C ASP A 33 7.62 -1.92 -9.18
N GLY A 34 8.64 -1.29 -9.77
CA GLY A 34 8.99 0.09 -9.42
C GLY A 34 7.87 1.12 -9.70
N ARG A 35 6.95 0.83 -10.62
CA ARG A 35 5.82 1.71 -10.96
C ARG A 35 4.68 1.57 -9.96
N GLU A 36 4.37 0.36 -9.52
CA GLU A 36 3.40 0.06 -8.47
C GLU A 36 3.85 0.67 -7.15
N ALA A 37 5.09 0.39 -6.75
CA ALA A 37 5.68 0.95 -5.53
C ALA A 37 5.67 2.48 -5.56
N SER A 38 6.12 3.10 -6.66
CA SER A 38 6.13 4.56 -6.80
C SER A 38 4.74 5.18 -6.71
N GLY A 39 3.73 4.55 -7.32
CA GLY A 39 2.34 5.01 -7.24
C GLY A 39 1.77 4.97 -5.82
N LEU A 40 2.08 3.92 -5.06
CA LEU A 40 1.64 3.76 -3.67
C LEU A 40 2.40 4.69 -2.71
N ILE A 41 3.70 4.92 -2.94
CA ILE A 41 4.50 5.90 -2.19
C ILE A 41 3.97 7.31 -2.43
N HIS A 42 3.69 7.69 -3.69
CA HIS A 42 3.14 9.00 -4.01
C HIS A 42 1.76 9.22 -3.40
N ALA A 43 0.95 8.17 -3.26
CA ALA A 43 -0.32 8.20 -2.57
C ALA A 43 -0.20 8.17 -1.02
N GLY A 44 1.02 8.08 -0.48
CA GLY A 44 1.27 8.02 0.96
C GLY A 44 0.84 6.71 1.63
N LEU A 45 0.59 5.66 0.86
CA LEU A 45 0.05 4.39 1.36
C LEU A 45 1.15 3.44 1.84
N ILE A 46 2.35 3.59 1.28
CA ILE A 46 3.54 2.82 1.67
C ILE A 46 4.76 3.75 1.70
N ARG A 47 5.81 3.36 2.42
CA ARG A 47 7.10 4.06 2.50
C ARG A 47 8.25 3.09 2.25
N ARG A 48 9.38 3.59 1.76
CA ARG A 48 10.62 2.82 1.66
C ARG A 48 11.42 2.96 2.94
N ASP A 49 11.85 1.83 3.50
CA ASP A 49 12.71 1.78 4.69
C ASP A 49 14.20 1.53 4.35
N GLY A 50 14.52 1.56 3.05
CA GLY A 50 15.87 1.34 2.54
C GLY A 50 16.09 -0.10 2.06
N PRO A 51 17.30 -0.43 1.59
CA PRO A 51 17.63 -1.77 1.16
C PRO A 51 17.81 -2.71 2.37
N ASP A 52 17.29 -3.92 2.25
CA ASP A 52 17.56 -5.01 3.19
C ASP A 52 19.01 -5.53 3.05
N PRO A 53 19.46 -6.46 3.92
CA PRO A 53 20.82 -7.00 3.87
C PRO A 53 21.19 -7.74 2.57
N VAL A 54 20.22 -8.11 1.74
CA VAL A 54 20.43 -8.77 0.43
C VAL A 54 20.19 -7.83 -0.76
N GLY A 55 19.92 -6.55 -0.49
CA GLY A 55 19.80 -5.47 -1.49
C GLY A 55 18.39 -5.26 -2.04
N TRP A 56 17.35 -5.84 -1.43
CA TRP A 56 15.96 -5.61 -1.82
C TRP A 56 15.39 -4.37 -1.14
N GLU A 57 14.57 -3.57 -1.84
CA GLU A 57 13.91 -2.43 -1.20
C GLU A 57 12.88 -2.93 -0.17
N ILE A 58 13.09 -2.60 1.10
CA ILE A 58 12.09 -2.80 2.15
C ILE A 58 11.01 -1.73 1.96
N VAL A 59 9.77 -2.20 1.88
CA VAL A 59 8.61 -1.34 1.72
C VAL A 59 7.63 -1.64 2.84
N GLU A 60 7.26 -0.61 3.59
CA GLU A 60 6.34 -0.73 4.71
C GLU A 60 5.03 -0.02 4.38
N ILE A 61 3.91 -0.61 4.81
CA ILE A 61 2.59 0.00 4.72
C ILE A 61 2.43 1.08 5.82
N THR A 62 1.89 2.24 5.46
CA THR A 62 1.64 3.34 6.41
C THR A 62 0.32 3.15 7.14
N ASP A 63 0.08 3.92 8.20
CA ASP A 63 -1.22 3.97 8.87
C ASP A 63 -2.37 4.32 7.90
N LEU A 64 -2.10 5.18 6.91
CA LEU A 64 -3.06 5.50 5.86
C LEU A 64 -3.29 4.30 4.92
N GLY A 65 -2.23 3.60 4.55
CA GLY A 65 -2.31 2.36 3.78
C GLY A 65 -3.18 1.30 4.47
N TRP A 66 -3.01 1.10 5.78
CA TRP A 66 -3.85 0.19 6.56
C TRP A 66 -5.32 0.60 6.58
N GLN A 67 -5.60 1.89 6.76
CA GLN A 67 -6.98 2.40 6.74
C GLN A 67 -7.64 2.22 5.37
N VAL A 68 -6.90 2.46 4.29
CA VAL A 68 -7.37 2.21 2.91
C VAL A 68 -7.64 0.73 2.69
N LEU A 69 -6.75 -0.16 3.15
CA LEU A 69 -6.93 -1.60 3.02
C LEU A 69 -8.16 -2.10 3.79
N ALA A 70 -8.34 -1.65 5.03
CA ALA A 70 -9.52 -1.96 5.84
C ALA A 70 -10.83 -1.50 5.17
N HIS A 71 -10.79 -0.39 4.43
CA HIS A 71 -11.94 0.09 3.66
C HIS A 71 -12.21 -0.74 2.40
N LEU A 72 -11.16 -1.27 1.76
CA LEU A 72 -11.27 -2.14 0.59
C LEU A 72 -11.81 -3.53 0.92
N GLU A 73 -11.55 -4.02 2.14
CA GLU A 73 -11.85 -5.40 2.54
C GLU A 73 -12.57 -5.45 3.90
N PRO A 74 -13.84 -5.02 3.96
CA PRO A 74 -14.65 -5.14 5.17
C PRO A 74 -14.91 -6.63 5.47
N GLY A 75 -14.05 -7.23 6.28
CA GLY A 75 -14.12 -8.66 6.63
C GLY A 75 -12.78 -9.34 6.91
N ALA A 76 -11.65 -8.65 6.69
CA ALA A 76 -10.36 -9.14 7.21
C ALA A 76 -10.36 -8.99 8.76
N PRO A 77 -10.06 -10.06 9.51
CA PRO A 77 -10.09 -10.07 10.97
C PRO A 77 -9.03 -9.17 11.62
#